data_AF-A0A9W9LWM3-F1
#
_entry.id   AF-A0A9W9LWM3-F1
#
_cell.length_a   1.000
_cell.length_b   1.000
_cell.length_c   1.000
_cell.angle_alpha   90.00
_cell.angle_beta   90.00
_cell.angle_gamma   90.00
#
_symmetry.space_group_name_H-M   'P 1'
#
loop_
_entity.id
_entity.type
_entity.pdbx_description
1 polymer ?
#
loop_
_entity_poly.entity_id
_entity_poly.type
_entity_poly.pdbx_seq_one_letter_code
_entity_poly.pdbx_strand_id
1 'polypeptide(L)'
;MASRGFSSTARQLKHLNWTLHGTTIDVSWLIQQIERSIDEVSGLKARVVSAQVIGNPHPTPNRDDPYHGSVILLDKDGKRVTSAHAYLNGYVKFSKETTFKPVKLPPMPGAPVIPPEGVSTKKTDSASEKGKK
;
A
#
# COMPACT_ATOMS: atom_id res chain seq x y z
N MET A 1 -24.75 -14.17 31.86
CA MET A 1 -23.96 -14.15 30.60
C MET A 1 -23.71 -12.70 30.23
N ALA A 2 -22.47 -12.22 30.31
CA ALA A 2 -22.13 -10.85 29.92
C ALA A 2 -21.74 -10.84 28.45
N SER A 3 -22.62 -10.30 27.61
CA SER A 3 -22.35 -10.06 26.19
C SER A 3 -21.23 -9.04 26.07
N ARG A 4 -20.03 -9.48 25.68
CA ARG A 4 -18.92 -8.60 25.30
C ARG A 4 -19.32 -7.92 23.99
N GLY A 5 -19.88 -6.71 24.10
CA GLY A 5 -20.11 -5.86 22.95
C GLY A 5 -18.79 -5.57 22.27
N PHE A 6 -18.59 -6.11 21.06
CA PHE A 6 -17.53 -5.71 20.16
C PHE A 6 -17.85 -4.27 19.73
N SER A 7 -17.36 -3.28 20.47
CA SER A 7 -17.42 -1.88 20.04
C SER A 7 -16.38 -1.69 18.94
N SER A 8 -16.76 -1.97 17.69
CA SER A 8 -16.02 -1.47 16.55
C SER A 8 -16.31 0.02 16.43
N THR A 9 -15.57 0.85 17.17
CA THR A 9 -15.54 2.28 16.91
C THR A 9 -15.08 2.44 15.46
N ALA A 10 -16.02 2.74 14.56
CA ALA A 10 -15.71 3.06 13.19
C ALA A 10 -14.84 4.32 13.22
N ARG A 11 -13.52 4.14 13.10
CA ARG A 11 -12.60 5.27 13.00
C ARG A 11 -12.93 5.97 11.69
N GLN A 12 -13.38 7.22 11.80
CA GLN A 12 -13.62 8.06 10.65
C GLN A 12 -12.25 8.33 9.99
N LEU A 13 -12.02 7.63 8.87
CA LEU A 13 -10.80 7.79 8.09
C LEU A 13 -10.72 9.23 7.59
N LYS A 14 -9.53 9.81 7.68
CA LYS A 14 -9.29 11.12 7.09
C LYS A 14 -9.30 10.98 5.56
N HIS A 15 -10.39 11.41 4.93
CA HIS A 15 -10.46 11.52 3.49
C HIS A 15 -9.52 12.64 3.01
N LEU A 16 -8.42 12.25 2.37
CA LEU A 16 -7.50 13.19 1.74
C LEU A 16 -7.97 13.51 0.31
N ASN A 17 -7.57 14.67 -0.20
CA ASN A 17 -7.69 14.94 -1.63
C ASN A 17 -6.58 14.19 -2.37
N TRP A 18 -6.96 13.18 -3.16
CA TRP A 18 -6.02 12.32 -3.87
C TRP A 18 -5.86 12.73 -5.33
N THR A 19 -4.63 12.64 -5.81
CA THR A 19 -4.29 12.76 -7.24
C THR A 19 -3.46 11.56 -7.67
N LEU A 20 -3.63 11.12 -8.92
CA LEU A 20 -2.94 9.97 -9.49
C LEU A 20 -1.97 10.48 -10.55
N HIS A 21 -0.67 10.24 -10.36
CA HIS A 21 0.39 10.69 -11.28
C HIS A 21 1.00 9.49 -11.99
N GLY A 22 0.55 9.23 -13.22
CA GLY A 22 1.03 8.10 -14.01
C GLY A 22 0.57 6.72 -13.50
N THR A 23 -0.45 6.70 -12.62
CA THR A 23 -1.09 5.46 -12.17
C THR A 23 -2.16 5.05 -13.17
N THR A 24 -2.09 3.80 -13.64
CA THR A 24 -3.00 3.23 -14.65
C THR A 24 -3.77 2.02 -14.13
N ILE A 25 -3.55 1.62 -12.88
CA ILE A 25 -4.22 0.47 -12.23
C ILE A 25 -5.03 0.95 -11.02
N ASP A 26 -5.97 0.12 -10.56
CA ASP A 26 -6.65 0.39 -9.29
C ASP A 26 -5.65 0.32 -8.12
N VAL A 27 -5.61 1.40 -7.35
CA VAL A 27 -4.74 1.58 -6.18
C VAL A 27 -5.55 1.91 -4.93
N SER A 28 -6.83 1.54 -4.90
CA SER A 28 -7.72 1.76 -3.74
C SER A 28 -7.14 1.18 -2.45
N TRP A 29 -6.46 0.03 -2.52
CA TRP A 29 -5.78 -0.57 -1.37
C TRP A 29 -4.68 0.34 -0.79
N LEU A 30 -3.91 1.01 -1.64
CA LEU A 30 -2.80 1.89 -1.26
C LEU A 30 -3.34 3.15 -0.58
N ILE A 31 -4.36 3.77 -1.20
CA ILE A 31 -5.03 4.95 -0.67
C ILE A 31 -5.56 4.69 0.74
N GLN A 32 -6.35 3.61 0.90
CA GLN A 32 -6.93 3.26 2.19
C GLN A 32 -5.86 2.91 3.23
N GLN A 33 -4.80 2.20 2.83
CA GLN A 33 -3.69 1.87 3.72
C GLN A 33 -3.00 3.15 4.25
N ILE A 34 -2.75 4.13 3.38
CA ILE A 34 -2.11 5.39 3.77
C ILE A 34 -3.01 6.22 4.67
N GLU A 35 -4.31 6.36 4.35
CA GLU A 35 -5.24 7.12 5.19
C GLU A 35 -5.31 6.54 6.61
N ARG A 36 -5.37 5.21 6.74
CA ARG A 36 -5.32 4.53 8.04
C ARG A 36 -4.00 4.78 8.77
N SER A 37 -2.88 4.73 8.06
CA SER A 37 -1.56 4.93 8.68
C SER A 37 -1.34 6.37 9.17
N ILE A 38 -1.91 7.37 8.50
CA ILE A 38 -1.80 8.78 8.91
C ILE A 38 -2.47 9.02 10.27
N ASP A 39 -3.57 8.32 10.56
CA ASP A 39 -4.27 8.42 11.84
C ASP A 39 -3.44 7.88 13.01
N GLU A 40 -2.49 6.98 12.77
CA GLU A 40 -1.61 6.40 13.79
C GLU A 40 -0.34 7.24 14.03
N VAL A 41 -0.01 8.18 13.14
CA VAL A 41 1.23 8.96 13.22
C VAL A 41 0.95 10.36 13.73
N SER A 42 1.40 10.61 14.97
CA SER A 42 1.37 11.94 15.59
C SER A 42 1.95 13.00 14.67
N GLY A 43 1.20 14.08 14.47
CA GLY A 43 1.60 15.22 13.64
C GLY A 43 1.27 15.10 12.16
N LEU A 44 1.06 13.89 11.59
CA LEU A 44 0.62 13.76 10.19
C LEU A 44 -0.87 14.08 10.05
N LYS A 45 -1.72 13.54 10.93
CA LYS A 45 -3.17 13.72 10.87
C LYS A 45 -3.60 15.19 10.82
N ALA A 46 -2.94 16.08 11.56
CA ALA A 46 -3.29 17.51 11.54
C ALA A 46 -2.74 18.26 10.32
N ARG A 47 -1.65 17.77 9.72
CA ARG A 47 -0.85 18.53 8.75
C ARG A 47 -1.12 18.15 7.29
N VAL A 48 -1.42 16.88 7.03
CA VAL A 48 -1.63 16.36 5.67
C VAL A 48 -3.08 16.57 5.25
N VAL A 49 -3.33 17.20 4.11
CA VAL A 49 -4.71 17.42 3.59
C VAL A 49 -4.93 16.87 2.18
N SER A 50 -3.83 16.59 1.47
CA SER A 50 -3.86 15.99 0.15
C SER A 50 -2.69 15.02 -0.01
N ALA A 51 -2.82 14.12 -0.98
CA ALA A 51 -1.80 13.14 -1.28
C ALA A 51 -1.77 12.83 -2.79
N GLN A 52 -0.61 12.37 -3.25
CA GLN A 52 -0.40 11.97 -4.64
C GLN A 52 0.11 10.54 -4.67
N VAL A 53 -0.48 9.68 -5.51
CA VAL A 53 0.09 8.39 -5.86
C VAL A 53 1.07 8.59 -7.01
N ILE A 54 2.28 8.03 -6.89
CA ILE A 54 3.35 8.18 -7.88
C ILE A 54 3.55 6.86 -8.62
N GLY A 55 3.11 6.84 -9.87
CA GLY A 55 3.20 5.68 -10.75
C GLY A 55 2.33 4.50 -10.32
N ASN A 56 2.57 3.35 -10.95
CA ASN A 56 2.01 2.09 -10.51
C ASN A 56 2.88 1.50 -9.39
N PRO A 57 2.27 0.83 -8.39
CA PRO A 57 3.01 0.01 -7.44
C PRO A 57 3.91 -1.02 -8.14
N HIS A 58 5.14 -1.18 -7.66
CA HIS A 58 6.18 -2.02 -8.28
C HIS A 58 7.21 -2.48 -7.25
N PRO A 59 7.98 -3.56 -7.52
CA PRO A 59 9.14 -3.90 -6.73
C PRO A 59 10.37 -3.09 -7.17
N THR A 60 11.36 -2.93 -6.30
CA THR A 60 12.70 -2.44 -6.67
C THR A 60 13.76 -3.48 -6.26
N PRO A 61 13.99 -4.52 -7.08
CA PRO A 61 14.85 -5.65 -6.72
C PRO A 61 16.30 -5.26 -6.40
N ASN A 62 16.85 -4.27 -7.11
CA ASN A 62 18.23 -3.79 -6.89
C ASN A 62 18.43 -3.10 -5.53
N ARG A 63 17.38 -2.95 -4.72
CA ARG A 63 17.41 -2.33 -3.39
C ARG A 63 16.79 -3.22 -2.31
N ASP A 64 16.52 -4.49 -2.62
CA ASP A 64 15.78 -5.42 -1.75
C ASP A 64 14.45 -4.80 -1.25
N ASP A 65 13.83 -3.92 -2.04
CA ASP A 65 12.59 -3.24 -1.69
C ASP A 65 11.42 -3.96 -2.39
N PRO A 66 10.61 -4.74 -1.66
CA PRO A 66 9.55 -5.56 -2.25
C PRO A 66 8.44 -4.68 -2.83
N TYR A 67 7.45 -5.31 -3.47
CA TYR A 67 6.34 -4.61 -4.09
C TYR A 67 5.68 -3.60 -3.15
N HIS A 68 5.66 -2.34 -3.57
CA HIS A 68 5.13 -1.23 -2.79
C HIS A 68 4.47 -0.18 -3.68
N GLY A 69 3.55 0.58 -3.08
CA GLY A 69 3.01 1.80 -3.67
C GLY A 69 3.67 3.03 -3.06
N SER A 70 3.96 4.02 -3.90
CA SER A 70 4.66 5.24 -3.51
C SER A 70 3.72 6.43 -3.48
N VAL A 71 3.75 7.21 -2.39
CA VAL A 71 2.92 8.40 -2.24
C VAL A 71 3.68 9.61 -1.75
N ILE A 72 3.21 10.80 -2.11
CA ILE A 72 3.64 12.08 -1.56
C ILE A 72 2.50 12.63 -0.70
N LEU A 73 2.79 13.01 0.55
CA LEU A 73 1.84 13.64 1.46
C LEU A 73 2.08 15.15 1.50
N LEU A 74 1.01 15.92 1.30
CA LEU A 74 1.06 17.36 1.13
C LEU A 74 0.25 18.10 2.21
N ASP A 75 0.75 19.26 2.61
CA ASP A 75 0.00 20.18 3.46
C ASP A 75 -0.97 21.05 2.64
N LYS A 76 -1.66 21.96 3.34
CA LYS A 76 -2.66 22.87 2.76
C LYS A 76 -2.09 23.83 1.72
N ASP A 77 -0.79 24.09 1.75
CA ASP A 77 -0.11 24.98 0.80
C ASP A 77 0.44 24.17 -0.39
N GLY A 78 0.14 22.87 -0.48
CA GLY A 78 0.68 21.96 -1.48
C GLY A 78 2.15 21.60 -1.27
N LYS A 79 2.72 21.90 -0.10
CA LYS A 79 4.12 21.59 0.20
C LYS A 79 4.25 20.16 0.73
N ARG A 80 5.34 19.49 0.33
CA ARG A 80 5.63 18.12 0.75
C ARG A 80 5.94 18.04 2.24
N VAL A 81 5.09 17.34 2.98
CA VAL A 81 5.31 16.98 4.38
C VAL A 81 6.32 15.82 4.45
N THR A 82 6.02 14.70 3.77
CA THR A 82 6.88 13.51 3.61
C THR A 82 6.44 12.72 2.38
N SER A 83 7.22 11.73 1.94
CA SER A 83 6.67 10.62 1.14
C SER A 83 6.53 9.36 1.99
N ALA A 84 5.85 8.36 1.45
CA ALA A 84 5.77 7.04 2.05
C ALA A 84 5.75 5.94 0.98
N HIS A 85 6.26 4.77 1.36
CA HIS A 85 6.02 3.50 0.67
C HIS A 85 5.05 2.67 1.52
N ALA A 86 3.97 2.19 0.92
CA ALA A 86 3.08 1.22 1.55
C ALA A 86 3.22 -0.14 0.88
N TYR A 87 3.33 -1.16 1.72
CA TYR A 87 3.56 -2.54 1.32
C TYR A 87 2.27 -3.36 1.47
N LEU A 88 2.14 -4.42 0.69
CA LEU A 88 0.97 -5.30 0.70
C LEU A 88 0.68 -5.92 2.06
N ASN A 89 1.72 -6.08 2.87
CA ASN A 89 1.61 -6.61 4.22
C ASN A 89 1.11 -5.57 5.26
N GLY A 90 0.68 -4.37 4.83
CA GLY A 90 0.20 -3.30 5.70
C GLY A 90 1.30 -2.52 6.44
N TYR A 91 2.57 -2.74 6.09
CA TYR A 91 3.67 -1.88 6.55
C TYR A 91 3.68 -0.58 5.74
N VAL A 92 3.93 0.54 6.40
CA VAL A 92 4.08 1.86 5.77
C VAL A 92 5.35 2.51 6.30
N LYS A 93 6.26 2.84 5.39
CA LYS A 93 7.56 3.46 5.66
C LYS A 93 7.57 4.89 5.14
N PHE A 94 7.82 5.85 6.02
CA PHE A 94 7.89 7.26 5.64
C PHE A 94 9.33 7.65 5.30
N SER A 95 9.54 8.56 4.34
CA SER A 95 10.91 9.01 4.00
C SER A 95 11.61 9.78 5.11
N LYS A 96 10.85 10.41 6.02
CA LYS A 96 11.38 11.16 7.16
C LYS A 96 11.22 10.37 8.46
N GLU A 97 11.85 9.19 8.53
CA GLU A 97 11.66 8.23 9.64
C GLU A 97 12.01 8.79 11.03
N THR A 98 12.97 9.72 11.10
CA THR A 98 13.33 10.41 12.34
C THR A 98 12.19 11.26 12.91
N THR A 99 11.27 11.70 12.05
CA THR A 99 10.11 12.52 12.42
C THR A 99 8.82 11.70 12.46
N PHE A 100 8.65 10.79 11.50
CA PHE A 100 7.44 9.99 11.32
C PHE A 100 7.81 8.51 11.38
N LYS A 101 7.51 7.87 12.51
CA LYS A 101 7.80 6.46 12.72
C LYS A 101 7.06 5.60 11.68
N PRO A 102 7.69 4.54 11.14
CA PRO A 102 6.99 3.56 10.33
C PRO A 102 5.83 2.93 11.09
N VAL A 103 4.79 2.53 10.36
CA VAL A 103 3.57 1.96 10.93
C VAL A 103 3.35 0.56 10.37
N LYS A 104 2.87 -0.35 11.21
CA LYS A 104 2.42 -1.69 10.80
C LYS A 104 0.95 -1.85 11.15
N LEU A 105 0.10 -1.93 10.13
CA LEU A 105 -1.33 -2.21 10.27
C LEU A 105 -1.68 -3.55 9.59
N PRO A 106 -2.89 -4.08 9.86
CA PRO A 106 -3.41 -5.20 9.08
C PRO A 106 -3.45 -4.86 7.58
N PRO A 107 -3.09 -5.80 6.68
CA PRO A 107 -3.24 -5.65 5.24
C PRO A 107 -4.64 -5.22 4.82
N MET A 108 -4.74 -4.47 3.72
CA MET A 108 -6.04 -4.10 3.16
C MET A 108 -6.68 -5.30 2.44
N PRO A 109 -7.98 -5.61 2.67
CA PRO A 109 -8.66 -6.75 2.06
C PRO A 109 -8.69 -6.78 0.52
N GLY A 110 -8.37 -5.67 -0.16
CA GLY A 110 -8.26 -5.56 -1.62
C GLY A 110 -6.83 -5.37 -2.13
N ALA A 111 -5.82 -5.55 -1.29
CA ALA A 111 -4.44 -5.50 -1.74
C ALA A 111 -4.15 -6.70 -2.68
N PRO A 112 -3.41 -6.49 -3.79
CA PRO A 112 -3.12 -7.58 -4.72
C PRO A 112 -2.32 -8.68 -4.02
N VAL A 113 -2.68 -9.94 -4.28
CA VAL A 113 -1.88 -11.10 -3.89
C VAL A 113 -0.84 -11.31 -4.98
N ILE A 114 0.40 -10.91 -4.69
CA ILE A 114 1.51 -11.11 -5.62
C ILE A 114 2.20 -12.41 -5.23
N PRO A 115 2.33 -13.38 -6.14
CA PRO A 115 3.11 -14.58 -5.85
C PRO A 115 4.55 -14.17 -5.56
N PRO A 116 5.24 -14.80 -4.59
CA PRO A 116 6.64 -14.54 -4.35
C PRO A 116 7.41 -14.72 -5.67
N GLU A 117 8.27 -13.76 -6.02
CA GLU A 117 9.14 -13.86 -7.19
C GLU A 117 9.93 -15.18 -7.09
N GLY A 118 9.63 -16.13 -7.97
CA GLY A 118 10.16 -17.50 -7.90
C GLY A 118 9.20 -18.60 -8.37
N VAL A 119 7.89 -18.37 -8.40
CA VAL A 119 6.97 -19.30 -9.08
C VAL A 119 6.90 -18.93 -10.56
N SER A 120 7.88 -19.39 -11.34
CA SER A 120 7.61 -19.66 -12.75
C SER A 120 6.40 -20.59 -12.81
N THR A 121 5.25 -20.10 -13.26
CA THR A 121 4.18 -20.93 -13.81
C THR A 121 4.67 -21.52 -15.15
N LYS A 122 5.75 -22.30 -15.10
CA LYS A 122 6.05 -23.27 -16.14
C LYS A 122 5.46 -24.59 -15.69
N LYS A 123 4.38 -24.97 -16.37
CA LYS A 123 3.85 -26.31 -16.66
C LYS A 123 2.34 -26.11 -16.87
N THR A 124 1.69 -26.58 -17.91
CA THR A 124 1.83 -27.77 -18.79
C THR A 124 0.74 -27.54 -19.86
N ASP A 125 0.69 -28.07 -21.08
CA ASP A 125 1.07 -29.34 -21.66
C ASP A 125 0.85 -29.14 -23.17
N SER A 126 1.75 -29.60 -24.04
CA SER A 126 1.38 -29.86 -25.44
C SER A 126 1.95 -31.23 -25.76
N ALA A 127 1.02 -32.16 -25.81
CA ALA A 127 1.20 -33.57 -26.04
C ALA A 127 2.14 -33.84 -27.22
N SER A 128 3.17 -34.65 -26.98
CA SER A 128 3.81 -35.41 -28.05
C SER A 128 3.21 -36.80 -28.06
N GLU A 129 2.06 -36.93 -28.71
CA GLU A 129 1.58 -38.21 -29.23
C GLU A 129 2.02 -38.34 -30.69
N LYS A 130 2.60 -39.51 -31.01
CA LYS A 130 3.00 -40.10 -32.31
C LYS A 130 4.50 -40.45 -32.31
N GLY A 131 4.93 -41.67 -32.61
CA GLY A 131 4.20 -42.83 -33.10
C GLY A 131 5.11 -44.05 -33.17
N LYS A 132 4.47 -45.19 -33.06
CA LYS A 132 4.96 -46.55 -33.22
C LYS A 132 5.32 -46.81 -34.69
N LYS A 133 6.55 -47.25 -34.98
CA LYS A 133 6.85 -48.35 -35.91
C LYS A 133 8.32 -48.74 -35.82
#